data_AF-A0A933AAU9-F1
#
_entry.id   AF-A0A933AAU9-F1
#
_cell.length_a   1.000
_cell.length_b   1.000
_cell.length_c   1.000
_cell.angle_alpha   90.00
_cell.angle_beta   90.00
_cell.angle_gamma   90.00
#
_symmetry.space_group_name_H-M   'P 1'
#
loop_
_entity.id
_entity.type
_entity.pdbx_description
1 polymer ?
#
loop_
_entity_poly.entity_id
_entity_poly.type
_entity_poly.pdbx_seq_one_letter_code
_entity_poly.pdbx_strand_id
1 'polypeptide(L)'
;MKSIRVFELTQKRVLVTRGTARELKEYVIAAVKASPENITLDFSEVEGIAPSFLDEMLVIIDESIGGGRSQLKVNVVNVPTRLSTKFTAVAQSHGLVASEERAGWWLLGREPSRVA
;
A
#
# COMPACT_ATOMS: atom_id res chain seq x y z
N MET A 1 -5.21 8.66 11.01
CA MET A 1 -4.36 7.67 10.30
C MET A 1 -4.72 6.30 10.84
N LYS A 2 -5.17 5.39 9.98
CA LYS A 2 -5.51 4.01 10.38
C LYS A 2 -4.43 3.07 9.87
N SER A 3 -3.89 2.24 10.77
CA SER A 3 -2.85 1.26 10.45
C SER A 3 -3.44 -0.15 10.29
N ILE A 4 -2.97 -0.87 9.29
CA ILE A 4 -3.25 -2.27 9.00
C ILE A 4 -1.96 -3.05 9.28
N ARG A 5 -1.97 -3.86 10.34
CA ARG A 5 -0.85 -4.74 10.69
C ARG A 5 -0.94 -6.03 9.88
N VAL A 6 -0.13 -6.12 8.84
CA VAL A 6 -0.27 -7.16 7.82
C VAL A 6 0.02 -8.55 8.38
N PHE A 7 1.06 -8.70 9.21
CA PHE A 7 1.39 -9.98 9.82
C PHE A 7 0.29 -10.46 10.79
N GLU A 8 -0.25 -9.60 11.64
CA GLU A 8 -1.29 -9.98 12.60
C GLU A 8 -2.55 -10.55 11.89
N LEU A 9 -2.89 -9.99 10.73
CA LEU A 9 -4.08 -10.38 9.97
C LEU A 9 -3.88 -11.61 9.08
N THR A 10 -2.67 -11.78 8.51
CA THR A 10 -2.39 -12.88 7.58
C THR A 10 -1.67 -14.06 8.23
N GLN A 11 -0.99 -13.83 9.35
CA GLN A 11 -0.03 -14.74 10.00
C GLN A 11 1.06 -15.25 9.04
N LYS A 12 1.38 -14.48 7.99
CA LYS A 12 2.34 -14.84 6.93
C LYS A 12 3.54 -13.90 6.95
N ARG A 13 4.74 -14.48 7.00
CA ARG A 13 6.02 -13.74 6.92
C ARG A 13 6.45 -13.41 5.51
N VAL A 14 5.94 -14.12 4.49
CA VAL A 14 6.32 -13.93 3.09
C VAL A 14 5.06 -13.73 2.25
N LEU A 15 4.95 -12.56 1.63
CA LEU A 15 3.74 -12.07 0.96
C LEU A 15 3.97 -11.98 -0.55
N VAL A 16 3.75 -13.10 -1.24
CA VAL A 16 4.13 -13.24 -2.67
C VAL A 16 2.96 -13.39 -3.64
N THR A 17 1.73 -13.59 -3.13
CA THR A 17 0.55 -13.85 -3.96
C THR A 17 -0.49 -12.74 -3.86
N ARG A 18 -1.21 -12.51 -4.96
CA ARG A 18 -2.43 -11.70 -4.99
C ARG A 18 -3.50 -12.24 -4.05
N GLY A 19 -3.60 -13.57 -3.91
CA GLY A 19 -4.54 -14.21 -2.98
C GLY A 19 -4.36 -13.74 -1.54
N THR A 20 -3.11 -13.61 -1.08
CA THR A 20 -2.82 -13.12 0.28
C THR A 20 -3.21 -11.64 0.47
N ALA A 21 -3.08 -10.81 -0.57
CA ALA A 21 -3.56 -9.43 -0.51
C ALA A 21 -5.10 -9.37 -0.43
N ARG A 22 -5.81 -10.25 -1.15
CA ARG A 22 -7.29 -10.32 -1.12
C ARG A 22 -7.86 -10.71 0.24
N GLU A 23 -7.14 -11.50 1.02
CA GLU A 23 -7.51 -11.82 2.42
C GLU A 23 -7.63 -10.54 3.28
N LEU A 24 -6.93 -9.47 2.90
CA LEU A 24 -6.94 -8.19 3.62
C LEU A 24 -8.04 -7.23 3.16
N LYS A 25 -8.84 -7.58 2.15
CA LYS A 25 -9.77 -6.67 1.46
C LYS A 25 -10.70 -5.92 2.41
N GLU A 26 -11.40 -6.63 3.29
CA GLU A 26 -12.35 -6.02 4.22
C GLU A 26 -11.67 -5.07 5.22
N TYR A 27 -10.46 -5.40 5.66
CA TYR A 27 -9.66 -4.56 6.56
C TYR A 27 -9.20 -3.28 5.87
N VAL A 28 -8.80 -3.38 4.60
CA VAL A 28 -8.44 -2.21 3.78
C VAL A 28 -9.64 -1.30 3.56
N ILE A 29 -10.79 -1.85 3.18
CA ILE A 29 -12.04 -1.09 3.01
C ILE A 29 -12.39 -0.36 4.31
N ALA A 30 -12.33 -1.05 5.46
CA ALA A 30 -12.60 -0.44 6.75
C ALA A 30 -11.60 0.67 7.09
N ALA A 31 -10.31 0.47 6.81
CA ALA A 31 -9.28 1.48 7.06
C ALA A 31 -9.44 2.74 6.19
N VAL A 32 -9.73 2.56 4.90
CA VAL A 32 -9.99 3.66 3.96
C VAL A 32 -11.25 4.44 4.35
N LYS A 33 -12.30 3.76 4.83
CA LYS A 33 -13.50 4.43 5.36
C LYS A 33 -13.20 5.23 6.64
N ALA A 34 -12.38 4.68 7.54
CA ALA A 34 -12.03 5.31 8.81
C ALA A 34 -10.98 6.43 8.67
N SER A 35 -10.16 6.42 7.62
CA SER A 35 -9.14 7.45 7.36
C SER A 35 -9.00 7.67 5.86
N PRO A 36 -9.90 8.47 5.25
CA PRO A 36 -10.03 8.62 3.81
C PRO A 36 -8.85 9.31 3.11
N GLU A 37 -8.01 10.01 3.88
CA GLU A 37 -6.85 10.76 3.36
C GLU A 37 -5.53 10.02 3.57
N ASN A 38 -5.46 9.13 4.56
CA ASN A 38 -4.20 8.50 4.94
C ASN A 38 -4.40 7.16 5.67
N ILE A 39 -3.85 6.11 5.07
CA ILE A 39 -3.74 4.79 5.69
C ILE A 39 -2.28 4.35 5.80
N THR A 40 -2.01 3.45 6.75
CA THR A 40 -0.71 2.83 6.93
C THR A 40 -0.81 1.32 6.74
N LEU A 41 0.07 0.76 5.93
CA LEU A 41 0.32 -0.67 5.82
C LEU A 41 1.61 -0.97 6.60
N ASP A 42 1.47 -1.70 7.71
CA ASP A 42 2.58 -2.04 8.61
C ASP A 42 3.02 -3.48 8.37
N PHE A 43 4.26 -3.62 7.88
CA PHE A 43 4.89 -4.88 7.53
C PHE A 43 5.84 -5.39 8.63
N SER A 44 5.68 -4.92 9.88
CA SER A 44 6.37 -5.52 11.02
C SER A 44 6.19 -7.04 11.03
N GLU A 45 7.28 -7.77 11.28
CA GLU A 45 7.36 -9.25 11.27
C GLU A 45 7.21 -9.92 9.88
N VAL A 46 7.09 -9.14 8.81
CA VAL A 46 7.16 -9.64 7.42
C VAL A 46 8.62 -9.64 6.97
N GLU A 47 9.06 -10.75 6.38
CA GLU A 47 10.42 -11.00 5.89
C GLU A 47 10.54 -10.82 4.37
N GLY A 48 9.44 -10.87 3.62
CA GLY A 48 9.47 -10.64 2.17
C GLY A 48 8.13 -10.23 1.59
N ILE A 49 8.17 -9.32 0.61
CA ILE A 49 7.01 -8.92 -0.19
C ILE A 49 7.35 -9.01 -1.68
N ALA A 50 6.39 -9.43 -2.49
CA ALA A 50 6.51 -9.40 -3.95
C ALA A 50 5.76 -8.20 -4.55
N PRO A 51 6.19 -7.72 -5.74
CA PRO A 51 5.44 -6.70 -6.49
C PRO A 51 3.97 -7.08 -6.74
N SER A 52 3.69 -8.34 -7.01
CA SER A 52 2.33 -8.87 -7.21
C SER A 52 1.41 -8.71 -6.00
N PHE A 53 1.95 -8.80 -4.78
CA PHE A 53 1.19 -8.57 -3.56
C PHE A 53 0.86 -7.08 -3.41
N LEU A 54 1.85 -6.20 -3.63
CA LEU A 54 1.64 -4.76 -3.56
C LEU A 54 0.61 -4.29 -4.62
N ASP A 55 0.75 -4.78 -5.85
CA ASP A 55 -0.16 -4.52 -6.97
C ASP A 55 -1.62 -4.79 -6.58
N GLU A 56 -1.91 -6.00 -6.07
CA GLU A 56 -3.27 -6.33 -5.63
C GLU A 56 -3.73 -5.50 -4.42
N MET A 57 -2.85 -5.16 -3.49
CA MET A 57 -3.20 -4.24 -2.39
C MET A 57 -3.63 -2.87 -2.92
N LEU A 58 -2.93 -2.34 -3.93
CA LEU A 58 -3.29 -1.07 -4.56
C LEU A 58 -4.60 -1.16 -5.34
N VAL A 59 -4.86 -2.26 -6.06
CA VAL A 59 -6.18 -2.52 -6.67
C VAL A 59 -7.30 -2.42 -5.63
N ILE A 60 -7.15 -3.10 -4.48
CA ILE A 60 -8.15 -3.08 -3.41
C ILE A 60 -8.35 -1.67 -2.85
N ILE A 61 -7.26 -0.91 -2.66
CA ILE A 61 -7.32 0.47 -2.18
C ILE A 61 -8.07 1.36 -3.19
N ASP A 62 -7.74 1.25 -4.47
CA ASP A 62 -8.36 2.01 -5.56
C ASP A 62 -9.87 1.71 -5.68
N GLU A 63 -10.26 0.44 -5.56
CA GLU A 63 -11.67 0.03 -5.49
C GLU A 63 -12.37 0.66 -4.28
N SER A 64 -11.70 0.71 -3.13
CA SER A 64 -12.26 1.21 -1.87
C SER A 64 -12.52 2.72 -1.86
N ILE A 65 -11.76 3.49 -2.64
CA ILE A 65 -11.93 4.95 -2.75
C ILE A 65 -12.95 5.37 -3.82
N GLY A 66 -13.47 4.44 -4.63
CA GLY A 66 -14.51 4.70 -5.61
C GLY A 66 -14.08 5.66 -6.73
N GLY A 67 -12.81 5.65 -7.13
CA GLY A 67 -12.29 6.43 -8.27
C GLY A 67 -12.21 7.96 -8.08
N GLY A 68 -12.77 8.52 -7.01
CA GLY A 68 -12.92 9.97 -6.83
C GLY A 68 -12.04 10.64 -5.77
N ARG A 69 -11.34 9.89 -4.90
CA ARG A 69 -10.49 10.50 -3.86
C ARG A 69 -9.07 10.68 -4.35
N SER A 70 -8.77 11.86 -4.89
CA SER A 70 -7.49 12.22 -5.50
C SER A 70 -6.31 12.39 -4.52
N GLN A 71 -6.51 12.23 -3.21
CA GLN A 71 -5.50 12.60 -2.19
C GLN A 71 -5.14 11.50 -1.19
N LEU A 72 -5.65 10.27 -1.33
CA LEU A 72 -5.28 9.19 -0.39
C LEU A 72 -3.77 8.93 -0.46
N LYS A 73 -3.10 9.09 0.68
CA LYS A 73 -1.71 8.69 0.88
C LYS A 73 -1.66 7.32 1.54
N VAL A 74 -0.84 6.42 1.00
CA VAL A 74 -0.57 5.11 1.58
C VAL A 74 0.84 5.11 2.12
N ASN A 75 0.96 5.02 3.44
CA ASN A 75 2.24 4.85 4.12
C ASN A 75 2.55 3.36 4.22
N VAL A 76 3.65 2.91 3.63
CA VAL A 76 4.16 1.55 3.74
C VAL A 76 5.32 1.59 4.73
N VAL A 77 5.19 0.95 5.88
CA VAL A 77 6.20 1.03 6.95
C VAL A 77 6.69 -0.36 7.35
N ASN A 78 7.93 -0.41 7.84
CA ASN A 78 8.63 -1.62 8.26
C ASN A 78 8.71 -2.69 7.16
N VAL A 79 8.74 -2.26 5.89
CA VAL A 79 8.85 -3.21 4.78
C VAL A 79 10.27 -3.79 4.71
N PRO A 80 10.44 -5.11 4.53
CA PRO A 80 11.74 -5.78 4.61
C PRO A 80 12.64 -5.54 3.40
N THR A 81 12.25 -4.66 2.48
CA THR A 81 12.98 -4.39 1.23
C THR A 81 13.08 -2.89 1.00
N ARG A 82 14.07 -2.44 0.22
CA ARG A 82 14.14 -1.05 -0.26
C ARG A 82 13.18 -0.83 -1.42
N LEU A 83 12.83 0.43 -1.65
CA LEU A 83 12.02 0.78 -2.81
C LEU A 83 12.84 0.53 -4.07
N SER A 84 12.44 -0.45 -4.87
CA SER A 84 13.10 -0.81 -6.12
C SER A 84 12.27 -0.35 -7.31
N THR A 85 12.89 -0.33 -8.50
CA THR A 85 12.23 0.00 -9.76
C THR A 85 10.98 -0.86 -10.02
N LYS A 86 10.95 -2.11 -9.54
CA LYS A 86 9.77 -2.99 -9.64
C LYS A 86 8.58 -2.48 -8.84
N PHE A 87 8.81 -2.03 -7.60
CA PHE A 87 7.75 -1.48 -6.75
C PHE A 87 7.33 -0.09 -7.21
N THR A 88 8.27 0.73 -7.69
CA THR A 88 7.95 2.01 -8.33
C THR A 88 7.06 1.82 -9.56
N ALA A 89 7.37 0.85 -10.43
CA ALA A 89 6.56 0.55 -11.61
C ALA A 89 5.13 0.10 -11.23
N VAL A 90 4.99 -0.70 -10.17
CA VAL A 90 3.67 -1.06 -9.62
C VAL A 90 2.92 0.18 -9.13
N ALA A 91 3.54 1.07 -8.34
CA ALA A 91 2.85 2.30 -7.92
C ALA A 91 2.42 3.15 -9.13
N GLN A 92 3.28 3.27 -10.15
CA GLN A 92 3.00 4.04 -11.36
C GLN A 92 1.85 3.47 -12.20
N SER A 93 1.67 2.14 -12.28
CA SER A 93 0.53 1.55 -12.98
C SER A 93 -0.82 1.88 -12.32
N HIS A 94 -0.79 2.31 -11.05
CA HIS A 94 -1.92 2.83 -10.29
C HIS A 94 -2.00 4.38 -10.29
N GLY A 95 -1.17 5.05 -11.09
CA GLY A 95 -1.12 6.52 -11.14
C GLY A 95 -0.56 7.15 -9.86
N LEU A 96 0.24 6.40 -9.09
CA LEU A 96 0.90 6.85 -7.87
C LEU A 96 2.40 7.06 -8.11
N VAL A 97 2.97 7.98 -7.36
CA VAL A 97 4.41 8.11 -7.17
C VAL A 97 4.78 7.44 -5.85
N ALA A 98 5.84 6.64 -5.87
CA ALA A 98 6.43 6.03 -4.70
C ALA A 98 7.73 6.76 -4.34
N SER A 99 7.85 7.24 -3.10
CA SER A 99 9.10 7.74 -2.53
C SER A 99 9.52 6.89 -1.33
N GLU A 100 10.83 6.67 -1.16
CA GLU A 100 11.38 6.08 0.07
C GLU A 100 11.89 7.22 0.95
N GLU A 101 11.20 7.47 2.06
CA GLU A 101 11.57 8.53 3.01
C GLU A 101 12.78 8.12 3.85
N ARG A 102 12.83 6.83 4.22
CA ARG A 102 13.94 6.16 4.91
C ARG A 102 13.84 4.66 4.67
N ALA A 103 14.89 3.93 5.01
CA ALA A 103 14.91 2.48 4.85
C ALA A 103 13.67 1.81 5.48
N GLY A 104 12.92 1.07 4.65
CA GLY A 104 11.71 0.36 5.06
C GLY A 104 10.47 1.25 5.23
N TRP A 105 10.51 2.51 4.77
CA TRP A 105 9.40 3.46 4.85
C TRP A 105 9.16 4.10 3.48
N TRP A 106 8.05 3.74 2.85
CA TRP A 106 7.64 4.28 1.57
C TRP A 106 6.37 5.09 1.72
N LEU A 107 6.28 6.17 0.95
CA LEU A 107 5.09 6.95 0.76
C LEU A 107 4.59 6.74 -0.67
N LEU A 108 3.35 6.28 -0.80
CA LEU A 108 2.67 6.18 -2.08
C LEU A 108 1.56 7.22 -2.13
N GLY A 109 1.55 8.05 -3.16
CA GLY A 109 0.53 9.08 -3.34
C GLY A 109 0.53 9.63 -4.75
N ARG A 110 -0.53 10.34 -5.12
CA ARG A 110 -0.55 11.07 -6.40
C ARG A 110 0.37 12.28 -6.28
N GLU A 111 1.11 12.58 -7.35
CA GLU A 111 1.76 13.88 -7.47
C GLU A 111 0.69 14.98 -7.34
N PRO A 112 0.92 16.04 -6.55
CA PRO A 112 0.03 17.18 -6.56
C PRO A 112 -0.01 17.69 -7.99
N SER A 113 -1.20 17.71 -8.59
CA SER A 113 -1.43 18.23 -9.94
C SER A 113 -0.73 19.58 -10.04
N ARG A 114 0.37 19.66 -10.81
CA ARG A 114 0.92 20.97 -11.20
C ARG A 114 -0.14 21.60 -12.08
N VAL A 115 -0.96 22.47 -11.50
CA VAL A 115 -1.82 23.37 -12.25
C VAL A 115 -0.88 24.21 -13.11
N ALA A 116 -0.90 23.96 -14.41
CA ALA A 116 -0.23 24.76 -15.42
C ALA A 116 -1.03 26.04 -15.68
#